data_AF-A0A1Y5DP61-F1
#
_entry.id   AF-A0A1Y5DP61-F1
#
_cell.length_a   1.000
_cell.length_b   1.000
_cell.length_c   1.000
_cell.angle_alpha   90.00
_cell.angle_beta   90.00
_cell.angle_gamma   90.00
#
_symmetry.space_group_name_H-M   'P 1'
#
loop_
_entity.id
_entity.type
_entity.pdbx_description
1 polymer ?
#
loop_
_entity_poly.entity_id
_entity_poly.type
_entity_poly.pdbx_seq_one_letter_code
_entity_poly.pdbx_strand_id
1 'polypeptide(L)'
;QDLADYRKFYNFEVDILDQEGNKKTTLSQRIQTGSGGEHQIPFYLAIAAALSTTYRLHETMEGEIVGGFSLAMFDEAFNKIDMAKTSTCMGFMKDIGLQVIAAAPDDKRAVMAANMDTIISVWREGGAVSLDVSYPQVEGRKLLTGQIENLALS
;
A
#
# COMPACT_ATOMS: atom_id res chain seq x y z
N GLN A 1 32.33 22.92 9.21
CA GLN A 1 31.97 21.52 9.49
C GLN A 1 30.66 21.08 8.84
N ASP A 2 29.85 22.00 8.29
CA ASP A 2 28.47 21.71 7.83
C ASP A 2 28.31 21.46 6.31
N LEU A 3 29.38 21.61 5.52
CA LEU A 3 29.40 21.46 4.06
C LEU A 3 29.85 20.07 3.57
N ALA A 4 30.17 19.16 4.48
CA ALA A 4 30.61 17.80 4.14
C ALA A 4 29.44 16.79 4.10
N ASP A 5 28.25 17.20 4.53
CA ASP A 5 27.08 16.34 4.52
C ASP A 5 26.41 16.38 3.14
N TYR A 6 26.69 15.37 2.32
CA TYR A 6 26.16 15.28 0.96
C TYR A 6 24.62 15.24 0.90
N ARG A 7 23.97 14.90 2.01
CA ARG A 7 22.50 14.88 2.14
C ARG A 7 21.90 16.28 2.10
N LYS A 8 22.70 17.34 2.30
CA LYS A 8 22.24 18.74 2.24
C LYS A 8 22.29 19.34 0.83
N PHE A 9 22.87 18.65 -0.16
CA PHE A 9 22.95 19.16 -1.53
C PHE A 9 21.70 18.88 -2.37
N TYR A 10 20.87 17.92 -1.96
CA TYR A 10 19.69 17.51 -2.71
C TYR A 10 18.44 17.64 -1.85
N ASN A 11 17.43 18.32 -2.39
CA ASN A 11 16.09 18.31 -1.83
C ASN A 11 15.23 17.34 -2.64
N PHE A 12 14.66 16.35 -1.97
CA PHE A 12 13.76 15.38 -2.58
C PHE A 12 12.32 15.74 -2.23
N GLU A 13 11.45 15.77 -3.23
CA GLU A 13 10.05 16.14 -3.07
C GLU A 13 9.19 15.17 -3.90
N VAL A 14 7.97 14.91 -3.44
CA VAL A 14 6.99 14.13 -4.20
C VAL A 14 5.90 15.07 -4.68
N ASP A 15 5.74 15.15 -6.00
CA ASP A 15 4.72 15.98 -6.64
C ASP A 15 3.41 15.20 -6.78
N ILE A 16 2.32 15.82 -6.33
CA ILE A 16 0.98 15.26 -6.44
C ILE A 16 0.28 15.99 -7.59
N LEU A 17 0.03 15.25 -8.66
CA LEU A 17 -0.60 15.76 -9.88
C LEU A 17 -2.12 15.52 -9.85
N ASP A 18 -2.86 16.33 -10.59
CA ASP A 18 -4.25 16.02 -10.94
C ASP A 18 -4.34 15.07 -12.14
N GLN A 19 -5.57 14.74 -12.56
CA GLN A 19 -5.81 13.83 -13.69
C GLN A 19 -5.34 14.39 -15.04
N GLU A 20 -5.15 15.70 -15.13
CA GLU A 20 -4.66 16.40 -16.33
C GLU A 20 -3.13 16.55 -16.30
N GLY A 21 -2.46 16.05 -15.26
CA GLY A 21 -1.01 16.12 -15.07
C GLY A 21 -0.53 17.45 -14.48
N ASN A 22 -1.42 18.35 -14.08
CA ASN A 22 -1.03 19.61 -13.45
C ASN A 22 -0.66 19.39 -11.99
N LYS A 23 0.36 20.10 -11.53
CA LYS A 23 0.83 20.02 -10.14
C LYS A 23 -0.22 20.61 -9.20
N LYS A 24 -0.86 19.76 -8.40
CA LYS A 24 -1.87 20.15 -7.42
C LYS A 24 -1.23 20.57 -6.09
N THR A 25 -0.26 19.80 -5.60
CA THR A 25 0.49 20.10 -4.36
C THR A 25 1.76 19.26 -4.28
N THR A 26 2.55 19.41 -3.22
CA THR A 26 3.67 18.51 -2.90
C THR A 26 3.39 17.71 -1.63
N LEU A 27 4.14 16.63 -1.45
CA LEU A 27 4.13 15.87 -0.21
C LEU A 27 4.46 16.73 1.00
N SER A 28 5.51 17.55 0.93
CA SER A 28 5.89 18.42 2.04
C SER A 28 4.78 19.40 2.44
N GLN A 29 4.04 19.95 1.47
CA GLN A 29 2.89 20.82 1.73
C GLN A 29 1.68 20.07 2.29
N ARG A 30 1.42 18.86 1.77
CA ARG A 30 0.33 18.00 2.25
C ARG A 30 0.57 17.48 3.66
N ILE A 31 1.83 17.26 4.04
CA ILE A 31 2.21 16.84 5.40
C ILE A 31 1.90 17.92 6.45
N GLN A 32 1.79 19.19 6.06
CA GLN A 32 1.51 20.28 6.99
C GLN A 32 0.01 20.58 7.18
N THR A 33 -0.85 20.06 6.30
CA THR A 33 -2.23 20.55 6.13
C THR A 33 -3.32 19.47 6.22
N GLY A 34 -2.97 18.18 6.31
CA GLY A 34 -3.95 17.08 6.36
C GLY A 34 -4.60 16.86 7.74
N SER A 35 -5.48 15.87 7.87
CA SER A 35 -5.83 15.25 9.16
C SER A 35 -4.96 13.99 9.38
N GLY A 36 -4.73 13.54 10.62
CA GLY A 36 -3.71 12.53 10.96
C GLY A 36 -3.72 11.20 10.16
N GLY A 37 -4.83 10.85 9.48
CA GLY A 37 -4.92 9.70 8.57
C GLY A 37 -4.54 10.01 7.11
N GLU A 38 -4.81 11.23 6.61
CA GLU A 38 -4.46 11.62 5.23
C GLU A 38 -2.96 11.83 5.03
N HIS A 39 -2.25 12.11 6.11
CA HIS A 39 -0.80 12.29 6.11
C HIS A 39 -0.02 11.01 5.86
N GLN A 40 -0.61 9.84 6.11
CA GLN A 40 0.14 8.58 6.12
C GLN A 40 0.31 7.97 4.74
N ILE A 41 -0.69 8.09 3.85
CA ILE A 41 -0.67 7.50 2.50
C ILE A 41 0.61 7.85 1.74
N PRO A 42 1.05 9.12 1.68
CA PRO A 42 2.25 9.42 0.94
C PRO A 42 3.54 8.81 1.51
N PHE A 43 3.60 8.52 2.82
CA PHE A 43 4.73 7.79 3.38
C PHE A 43 4.74 6.35 2.88
N TYR A 44 3.59 5.69 2.79
CA TYR A 44 3.50 4.37 2.18
C TYR A 44 3.99 4.37 0.73
N LEU A 45 3.62 5.39 -0.06
CA LEU A 45 4.09 5.53 -1.44
C LEU A 45 5.60 5.78 -1.52
N ALA A 46 6.13 6.64 -0.67
CA ALA A 46 7.57 6.92 -0.61
C ALA A 46 8.37 5.67 -0.18
N ILE A 47 7.89 4.92 0.81
CA ILE A 47 8.49 3.65 1.23
C ILE A 47 8.44 2.63 0.08
N ALA A 48 7.30 2.50 -0.59
CA ALA A 48 7.14 1.60 -1.72
C ALA A 48 8.11 1.92 -2.86
N ALA A 49 8.25 3.19 -3.24
CA ALA A 49 9.20 3.63 -4.26
C ALA A 49 10.68 3.41 -3.83
N ALA A 50 11.00 3.64 -2.56
CA ALA A 50 12.34 3.39 -2.03
C ALA A 50 12.66 1.89 -2.03
N LEU A 51 11.72 1.04 -1.62
CA LEU A 51 11.87 -0.42 -1.64
C LEU A 51 12.00 -0.95 -3.06
N SER A 52 11.17 -0.50 -4.01
CA SER A 52 11.27 -0.94 -5.41
C SER A 52 12.63 -0.61 -6.00
N THR A 53 13.14 0.60 -5.74
CA THR A 53 14.49 1.00 -6.14
C THR A 53 15.57 0.14 -5.47
N THR A 54 15.43 -0.12 -4.16
CA THR A 54 16.39 -0.94 -3.38
C THR A 54 16.46 -2.37 -3.91
N TYR A 55 15.31 -2.95 -4.25
CA TYR A 55 15.23 -4.28 -4.84
C TYR A 55 15.54 -4.29 -6.35
N ARG A 56 15.82 -3.14 -6.96
CA ARG A 56 16.07 -2.96 -8.39
C ARG A 56 14.92 -3.51 -9.24
N LEU A 57 13.70 -3.27 -8.78
CA LEU A 57 12.51 -3.62 -9.55
C LEU A 57 12.43 -2.74 -10.78
N HIS A 58 12.23 -3.40 -11.91
CA HIS A 58 12.02 -2.75 -13.18
C HIS A 58 11.11 -3.59 -14.05
N GLU A 59 10.40 -2.91 -14.94
CA GLU A 59 9.57 -3.54 -15.96
C GLU A 59 10.45 -3.93 -17.14
N THR A 60 10.31 -5.18 -17.58
CA THR A 60 10.94 -5.67 -18.81
C THR A 60 10.22 -5.14 -20.05
N MET A 61 10.81 -5.31 -21.24
CA MET A 61 10.12 -4.98 -22.50
C MET A 61 8.82 -5.78 -22.71
N GLU A 62 8.67 -6.88 -21.99
CA GLU A 62 7.51 -7.78 -22.05
C GLU A 62 6.42 -7.40 -21.03
N GLY A 63 6.64 -6.37 -20.21
CA GLY A 63 5.69 -5.90 -19.18
C GLY A 63 5.79 -6.65 -17.84
N GLU A 64 6.72 -7.61 -17.73
CA GLU A 64 6.95 -8.34 -16.47
C GLU A 64 7.80 -7.50 -15.52
N ILE A 65 7.40 -7.43 -14.24
CA ILE A 65 8.20 -6.79 -13.20
C ILE A 65 9.23 -7.79 -12.68
N VAL A 66 10.51 -7.47 -12.85
CA VAL A 66 11.64 -8.32 -12.44
C VAL A 66 12.56 -7.58 -11.48
N GLY A 67 13.19 -8.31 -10.55
CA GLY A 67 14.12 -7.74 -9.58
C GLY A 67 14.39 -8.66 -8.39
N GLY A 68 14.69 -8.05 -7.23
CA GLY A 68 15.00 -8.74 -5.98
C GLY A 68 13.78 -9.33 -5.27
N PHE A 69 13.92 -9.60 -3.96
CA PHE A 69 12.91 -10.27 -3.15
C PHE A 69 11.58 -9.50 -3.00
N SER A 70 11.61 -8.17 -3.19
CA SER A 70 10.42 -7.32 -3.32
C SER A 70 9.48 -7.25 -2.11
N LEU A 71 9.99 -7.52 -0.90
CA LEU A 71 9.18 -7.55 0.31
C LEU A 71 8.97 -6.16 0.92
N ALA A 72 7.72 -5.84 1.25
CA ALA A 72 7.34 -4.69 2.08
C ALA A 72 6.55 -5.17 3.31
N MET A 73 7.03 -4.83 4.51
CA MET A 73 6.38 -5.23 5.78
C MET A 73 5.89 -4.00 6.54
N PHE A 74 4.64 -4.03 6.97
CA PHE A 74 4.00 -2.94 7.71
C PHE A 74 3.31 -3.47 8.96
N ASP A 75 3.61 -2.85 10.10
CA ASP A 75 2.89 -3.05 11.35
C ASP A 75 1.86 -1.92 11.54
N GLU A 76 0.74 -2.23 12.19
CA GLU A 76 -0.41 -1.31 12.34
C GLU A 76 -0.80 -0.63 11.02
N ALA A 77 -0.81 -1.43 9.95
CA ALA A 77 -0.93 -0.95 8.59
C ALA A 77 -2.29 -0.31 8.34
N PHE A 78 -2.26 0.83 7.63
CA PHE A 78 -3.46 1.57 7.21
C PHE A 78 -4.38 2.00 8.37
N ASN A 79 -3.84 2.09 9.58
CA ASN A 79 -4.59 2.59 10.72
C ASN A 79 -4.99 4.06 10.49
N LYS A 80 -6.26 4.39 10.75
CA LYS A 80 -6.88 5.71 10.49
C LYS A 80 -6.92 6.12 9.01
N ILE A 81 -6.70 5.19 8.07
CA ILE A 81 -6.84 5.42 6.63
C ILE A 81 -8.18 4.85 6.16
N ASP A 82 -8.83 5.57 5.24
CA ASP A 82 -10.05 5.14 4.55
C ASP A 82 -9.80 3.94 3.62
N MET A 83 -10.84 3.14 3.40
CA MET A 83 -10.81 1.93 2.59
C MET A 83 -10.39 2.19 1.14
N ALA A 84 -10.95 3.22 0.49
CA ALA A 84 -10.67 3.49 -0.92
C ALA A 84 -9.19 3.87 -1.12
N LYS A 85 -8.67 4.74 -0.25
CA LYS A 85 -7.25 5.16 -0.27
C LYS A 85 -6.31 3.99 0.00
N THR A 86 -6.67 3.12 0.94
CA THR A 86 -5.91 1.90 1.26
C THR A 86 -5.84 0.97 0.06
N SER A 87 -6.97 0.71 -0.60
CA SER A 87 -7.04 -0.13 -1.80
C SER A 87 -6.18 0.43 -2.93
N THR A 88 -6.24 1.73 -3.20
CA THR A 88 -5.39 2.38 -4.21
C THR A 88 -3.90 2.26 -3.87
N CYS A 89 -3.53 2.43 -2.61
CA CYS A 89 -2.14 2.32 -2.17
C CYS A 89 -1.60 0.89 -2.30
N MET A 90 -2.41 -0.11 -1.92
CA MET A 90 -2.06 -1.53 -2.07
C MET A 90 -1.99 -1.97 -3.52
N GLY A 91 -2.91 -1.48 -4.37
CA GLY A 91 -2.88 -1.68 -5.82
C GLY A 91 -1.56 -1.18 -6.41
N PHE A 92 -1.18 0.06 -6.10
CA PHE A 92 0.10 0.61 -6.53
C PHE A 92 1.30 -0.24 -6.09
N MET A 93 1.36 -0.69 -4.83
CA MET A 93 2.45 -1.54 -4.34
C MET A 93 2.53 -2.86 -5.13
N LYS A 94 1.38 -3.45 -5.45
CA LYS A 94 1.30 -4.65 -6.27
C LYS A 94 1.78 -4.41 -7.70
N ASP A 95 1.36 -3.31 -8.31
CA ASP A 95 1.69 -2.95 -9.69
C ASP A 95 3.20 -2.73 -9.88
N ILE A 96 3.88 -2.14 -8.89
CA ILE A 96 5.35 -1.98 -8.93
C ILE A 96 6.11 -3.26 -8.53
N GLY A 97 5.41 -4.38 -8.29
CA GLY A 97 5.97 -5.70 -8.00
C GLY A 97 6.28 -5.98 -6.54
N LEU A 98 5.81 -5.18 -5.58
CA LEU A 98 6.04 -5.44 -4.16
C LEU A 98 5.08 -6.49 -3.60
N GLN A 99 5.64 -7.37 -2.77
CA GLN A 99 4.93 -8.33 -1.96
C GLN A 99 4.72 -7.73 -0.57
N VAL A 100 3.46 -7.40 -0.25
CA VAL A 100 3.10 -6.71 0.99
C VAL A 100 2.69 -7.71 2.07
N ILE A 101 3.34 -7.63 3.22
CA ILE A 101 2.90 -8.25 4.48
C ILE A 101 2.46 -7.13 5.42
N ALA A 102 1.21 -7.17 5.85
CA ALA A 102 0.63 -6.14 6.71
C ALA A 102 -0.03 -6.77 7.94
N ALA A 103 0.30 -6.26 9.12
CA ALA A 103 -0.45 -6.50 10.34
C ALA A 103 -1.44 -5.36 10.55
N ALA A 104 -2.70 -5.67 10.80
CA ALA A 104 -3.74 -4.68 11.03
C ALA A 104 -4.79 -5.20 12.03
N PRO A 105 -5.46 -4.29 12.75
CA PRO A 105 -6.57 -4.64 13.64
C PRO A 105 -7.78 -5.21 12.86
N ASP A 106 -8.65 -5.91 13.59
CA ASP A 106 -9.77 -6.67 13.00
C ASP A 106 -10.81 -5.78 12.29
N ASP A 107 -10.94 -4.51 12.67
CA ASP A 107 -11.80 -3.52 12.01
C ASP A 107 -11.37 -3.22 10.56
N LYS A 108 -10.17 -3.63 10.15
CA LYS A 108 -9.65 -3.52 8.78
C LYS A 108 -9.78 -4.81 7.97
N ARG A 109 -10.31 -5.90 8.54
CA ARG A 109 -10.40 -7.21 7.89
C ARG A 109 -11.07 -7.15 6.52
N ALA A 110 -12.18 -6.42 6.38
CA ALA A 110 -12.89 -6.30 5.11
C ALA A 110 -12.02 -5.67 4.01
N VAL A 111 -11.27 -4.62 4.35
CA VAL A 111 -10.35 -3.93 3.42
C VAL A 111 -9.20 -4.85 3.02
N MET A 112 -8.62 -5.55 4.00
CA MET A 112 -7.53 -6.49 3.73
C MET A 112 -8.01 -7.65 2.87
N ALA A 113 -9.17 -8.23 3.17
CA ALA A 113 -9.76 -9.31 2.38
C ALA A 113 -10.08 -8.91 0.94
N ALA A 114 -10.40 -7.64 0.70
CA ALA A 114 -10.62 -7.12 -0.66
C ALA A 114 -9.32 -6.95 -1.47
N ASN A 115 -8.18 -6.74 -0.81
CA ASN A 115 -6.93 -6.32 -1.48
C ASN A 115 -5.77 -7.33 -1.34
N MET A 116 -5.84 -8.28 -0.41
CA MET A 116 -4.79 -9.27 -0.16
C MET A 116 -5.16 -10.66 -0.65
N ASP A 117 -4.13 -11.43 -1.00
CA ASP A 117 -4.28 -12.81 -1.45
C ASP A 117 -4.38 -13.83 -0.32
N THR A 118 -3.91 -13.48 0.88
CA THR A 118 -3.96 -14.34 2.06
C THR A 118 -4.20 -13.49 3.30
N ILE A 119 -5.15 -13.91 4.13
CA ILE A 119 -5.46 -13.30 5.41
C ILE A 119 -5.25 -14.34 6.50
N ILE A 120 -4.40 -14.01 7.46
CA ILE A 120 -4.14 -14.83 8.64
C ILE A 120 -4.74 -14.10 9.84
N SER A 121 -5.89 -14.56 10.31
CA SER A 121 -6.51 -14.05 11.53
C SER A 121 -5.89 -14.72 12.75
N VAL A 122 -5.42 -13.91 13.69
CA VAL A 122 -4.76 -14.36 14.91
C VAL A 122 -5.56 -13.90 16.11
N TRP A 123 -5.93 -14.80 17.01
CA TRP A 123 -6.55 -14.43 18.29
C TRP A 123 -5.93 -15.19 19.44
N ARG A 124 -6.05 -14.61 20.64
CA ARG A 124 -5.50 -15.17 21.88
C ARG A 124 -6.63 -15.32 22.90
N GLU A 125 -6.83 -16.55 23.38
CA GLU A 125 -7.83 -16.87 24.39
C GLU A 125 -7.16 -17.69 25.51
N GLY A 126 -7.26 -17.23 26.77
CA GLY A 126 -6.72 -17.95 27.92
C GLY A 126 -5.21 -18.25 27.88
N GLY A 127 -4.44 -17.51 27.07
CA GLY A 127 -3.01 -17.75 26.87
C GLY A 127 -2.67 -18.64 25.67
N ALA A 128 -3.65 -19.34 25.09
CA ALA A 128 -3.50 -20.05 23.83
C ALA A 128 -3.62 -19.09 22.64
N VAL A 129 -2.87 -19.36 21.56
CA VAL A 129 -2.93 -18.61 20.30
C VAL A 129 -3.55 -19.50 19.23
N SER A 130 -4.54 -18.98 18.53
CA SER A 130 -5.24 -19.65 17.44
C SER A 130 -5.07 -18.86 16.14
N LEU A 131 -5.03 -19.60 15.03
CA LEU A 131 -4.82 -19.07 13.69
C LEU A 131 -5.93 -19.57 12.77
N ASP A 132 -6.50 -18.67 11.98
CA ASP A 132 -7.38 -18.97 10.84
C ASP A 132 -6.75 -18.41 9.58
N VAL A 133 -6.65 -19.22 8.53
CA VAL A 133 -6.07 -18.81 7.25
C VAL A 133 -7.17 -18.82 6.20
N SER A 134 -7.35 -17.67 5.55
CA SER A 134 -8.32 -17.51 4.47
C SER A 134 -7.67 -16.99 3.20
N TYR A 135 -8.18 -17.45 2.07
CA TYR A 135 -7.71 -17.11 0.73
C TYR A 135 -8.86 -16.45 -0.04
N PRO A 136 -8.98 -15.10 -0.01
CA PRO A 136 -10.07 -14.39 -0.67
C PRO A 136 -10.11 -14.68 -2.17
N GLN A 137 -11.21 -15.31 -2.62
CA GLN A 137 -11.44 -15.64 -4.02
C GLN A 137 -11.86 -14.40 -4.82
N VAL A 138 -11.61 -14.42 -6.12
CA VAL A 138 -11.89 -13.28 -7.03
C VAL A 138 -13.34 -12.81 -6.92
N GLU A 139 -14.31 -13.73 -6.94
CA GLU A 139 -15.73 -13.38 -6.79
C GLU A 139 -16.04 -12.77 -5.42
N GLY A 140 -15.40 -13.26 -4.35
CA GLY A 140 -15.52 -12.68 -3.02
C GLY A 140 -14.98 -11.25 -2.95
N ARG A 141 -13.86 -10.97 -3.64
CA ARG A 141 -13.29 -9.61 -3.69
C ARG A 141 -14.22 -8.64 -4.44
N LYS A 142 -14.82 -9.05 -5.56
CA LYS A 142 -15.77 -8.22 -6.33
C LYS A 142 -16.97 -7.77 -5.48
N LEU A 143 -17.49 -8.68 -4.65
CA LEU A 143 -18.58 -8.37 -3.72
C LEU A 143 -18.15 -7.37 -2.63
N LEU A 144 -16.93 -7.49 -2.13
CA LEU A 144 -16.38 -6.59 -1.10
C LEU A 144 -16.03 -5.20 -1.64
N THR A 145 -15.63 -5.08 -2.92
CA THR A 145 -15.29 -3.81 -3.56
C THR A 145 -16.49 -3.10 -4.19
N GLY A 146 -17.68 -3.71 -4.18
CA GLY A 146 -18.89 -3.15 -4.78
C GLY A 146 -18.90 -3.15 -6.31
N GLN A 147 -18.00 -3.90 -6.95
CA GLN A 147 -17.96 -4.09 -8.41
C GLN A 147 -18.99 -5.16 -8.84
N ILE A 148 -20.28 -4.85 -8.69
CA ILE A 148 -21.40 -5.79 -8.95
C ILE A 148 -21.84 -5.81 -10.43
N GLU A 149 -21.19 -5.05 -11.32
CA GLU A 149 -21.69 -4.89 -12.70
C GLU A 149 -21.57 -6.12 -13.62
N ASN A 150 -20.97 -7.24 -13.21
CA ASN A 150 -20.79 -8.41 -14.10
C ASN A 150 -21.17 -9.79 -13.53
N LEU A 151 -21.85 -9.86 -12.38
CA LEU A 151 -22.29 -11.15 -11.82
C LEU A 151 -23.62 -11.68 -12.41
N ALA A 152 -24.23 -10.96 -13.36
CA ALA A 152 -25.53 -11.32 -13.94
C ALA A 152 -25.47 -11.96 -15.35
N LEU A 153 -24.27 -12.22 -15.90
CA LEU A 153 -24.11 -12.81 -17.23
C LEU A 153 -22.98 -13.86 -17.25
N SER A 154 -23.19 -14.98 -16.57
CA SER A 154 -22.52 -16.25 -16.87
C SER A 154 -23.42 -17.42 -16.49
#